data_AF-A0A3S0B156-F1
#
_entry.id   AF-A0A3S0B156-F1
#
_cell.length_a   1.000
_cell.length_b   1.000
_cell.length_c   1.000
_cell.angle_alpha   90.00
_cell.angle_beta   90.00
_cell.angle_gamma   90.00
#
_symmetry.space_group_name_H-M   'P 1'
#
loop_
_entity.id
_entity.type
_entity.pdbx_description
1 polymer ?
#
loop_
_entity_poly.entity_id
_entity_poly.type
_entity_poly.pdbx_seq_one_letter_code
_entity_poly.pdbx_strand_id
1 'polypeptide(L)'
;RTGKAIPIASAREDATLKARAFELIAEELAAGEVVCIFPEGKITYDGELNPFKSGIEEIIQRSPVPVIPMALRGMWGSFFSRRYGAAMQRLPRRFWSRITLVASAPVSADKVSAGDLQQQVLLLRGSER
;
A
#
# COMPACT_ATOMS: atom_id res chain seq x y z
N ARG A 1 7.06 -19.57 5.18
CA ARG A 1 7.98 -18.41 5.04
C ARG A 1 7.27 -17.21 5.65
N THR A 2 7.90 -16.53 6.62
CA THR A 2 7.42 -15.27 7.18
C THR A 2 7.87 -14.10 6.29
N GLY A 3 7.05 -13.06 6.17
CA GLY A 3 7.44 -11.86 5.42
C GLY A 3 8.54 -11.09 6.16
N LYS A 4 9.54 -10.59 5.42
CA LYS A 4 10.50 -9.63 5.94
C LYS A 4 9.83 -8.25 6.08
N ALA A 5 10.24 -7.47 7.08
CA ALA A 5 9.76 -6.11 7.26
C ALA A 5 10.93 -5.13 7.11
N ILE A 6 10.77 -4.13 6.25
CA ILE A 6 11.73 -3.04 6.08
C ILE A 6 11.18 -1.83 6.84
N PRO A 7 11.84 -1.39 7.94
CA PRO A 7 11.40 -0.21 8.67
C PRO A 7 11.61 1.04 7.81
N ILE A 8 10.62 1.91 7.76
CA ILE A 8 10.67 3.16 6.99
C ILE A 8 10.05 4.30 7.81
N ALA A 9 10.72 5.45 7.80
CA ALA A 9 10.25 6.68 8.42
C ALA A 9 10.14 7.80 7.39
N SER A 10 9.45 8.88 7.77
CA SER A 10 9.44 10.08 6.93
C SER A 10 10.81 10.76 6.97
N ALA A 11 11.21 11.45 5.87
CA ALA A 11 12.49 12.15 5.82
C ALA A 11 12.64 13.25 6.89
N ARG A 12 11.51 13.80 7.39
CA ARG A 12 11.50 14.80 8.46
C ARG A 12 11.75 14.19 9.84
N GLU A 13 11.37 12.93 10.01
CA GLU A 13 11.49 12.19 11.27
C GLU A 13 12.88 11.56 11.39
N ASP A 14 13.30 10.83 10.35
CA ASP A 14 14.61 10.21 10.29
C ASP A 14 15.04 10.00 8.82
N ALA A 15 15.88 10.91 8.34
CA ALA A 15 16.42 10.85 6.97
C ALA A 15 17.36 9.65 6.76
N THR A 16 18.10 9.25 7.80
CA THR A 16 19.05 8.14 7.74
C THR A 16 18.31 6.81 7.65
N LEU A 17 17.26 6.64 8.46
CA LEU A 17 16.39 5.47 8.40
C LEU A 17 15.66 5.40 7.06
N LYS A 18 15.17 6.53 6.53
CA LYS A 18 14.59 6.56 5.18
C LYS A 18 15.62 6.08 4.15
N ALA A 19 16.83 6.65 4.12
CA ALA A 19 17.85 6.26 3.14
C ALA A 19 18.17 4.76 3.23
N ARG A 20 18.37 4.24 4.44
CA ARG A 20 18.61 2.81 4.68
C ARG A 20 17.45 1.93 4.21
N ALA A 21 16.20 2.36 4.40
CA ALA A 21 15.03 1.62 3.93
C ALA A 21 15.03 1.47 2.41
N PHE A 22 15.39 2.53 1.67
CA PHE A 22 15.47 2.50 0.21
C PHE A 22 16.61 1.61 -0.30
N GLU A 23 17.76 1.59 0.39
CA GLU A 23 18.85 0.64 0.07
C GLU A 23 18.39 -0.81 0.27
N LEU A 24 17.76 -1.12 1.41
CA LEU A 24 17.24 -2.47 1.69
C LEU A 24 16.18 -2.90 0.67
N ILE A 25 15.29 -1.98 0.23
CA ILE A 25 14.32 -2.27 -0.82
C ILE A 25 15.04 -2.65 -2.12
N ALA A 26 16.07 -1.90 -2.51
CA ALA A 26 16.84 -2.19 -3.71
C ALA A 26 17.58 -3.54 -3.62
N GLU A 27 18.17 -3.87 -2.48
CA GLU A 27 18.82 -5.16 -2.23
C GLU A 27 17.84 -6.34 -2.36
N GLU A 28 16.66 -6.24 -1.74
CA GLU A 28 15.64 -7.30 -1.80
C GLU A 28 15.08 -7.46 -3.22
N LEU A 29 14.84 -6.36 -3.93
CA LEU A 29 14.42 -6.41 -5.34
C LEU A 29 15.51 -7.03 -6.24
N ALA A 30 16.78 -6.69 -6.01
CA ALA A 30 17.90 -7.27 -6.74
C ALA A 30 18.08 -8.77 -6.44
N ALA A 31 17.71 -9.22 -5.25
CA ALA A 31 17.65 -10.64 -4.87
C ALA A 31 16.47 -11.40 -5.52
N GLY A 32 15.61 -10.72 -6.28
CA GLY A 32 14.43 -11.31 -6.91
C GLY A 32 13.24 -11.50 -5.95
N GLU A 33 13.27 -10.84 -4.78
CA GLU A 33 12.17 -10.87 -3.82
C GLU A 33 11.06 -9.88 -4.20
N VAL A 34 9.86 -10.13 -3.68
CA VAL A 34 8.69 -9.27 -3.91
C VAL A 34 8.53 -8.29 -2.76
N VAL A 35 8.55 -6.99 -3.07
CA VAL A 35 8.32 -5.92 -2.08
C VAL A 35 6.89 -5.41 -2.19
N CYS A 36 6.15 -5.47 -1.09
CA CYS A 36 4.80 -4.91 -0.97
C CYS A 36 4.85 -3.59 -0.22
N ILE A 37 4.23 -2.54 -0.76
CA ILE A 37 4.18 -1.22 -0.16
C ILE A 37 2.76 -0.66 -0.11
N PHE A 38 2.51 0.22 0.86
CA PHE A 38 1.31 1.06 0.91
C PHE A 38 1.74 2.52 0.67
N PRO A 39 1.61 3.03 -0.57
CA PRO A 39 2.18 4.33 -0.95
C PRO A 39 1.53 5.52 -0.25
N GLU A 40 0.38 5.34 0.39
CA GLU A 40 -0.29 6.33 1.24
C GLU A 40 0.49 6.64 2.53
N GLY A 41 1.22 5.64 3.06
CA GLY A 41 2.00 5.71 4.29
C GLY A 41 1.19 5.98 5.57
N LYS A 42 -0.14 5.88 5.52
CA LYS A 42 -1.05 5.95 6.68
C LYS A 42 -2.33 5.18 6.38
N ILE A 43 -2.98 4.68 7.42
CA ILE A 43 -4.29 4.02 7.29
C ILE A 43 -5.35 5.08 6.96
N THR A 44 -6.25 4.77 6.04
CA THR A 44 -7.39 5.62 5.65
C THR A 44 -8.33 5.85 6.83
N TYR A 45 -8.75 7.10 7.07
CA TYR A 45 -9.66 7.44 8.19
C TYR A 45 -11.15 7.24 7.82
N ASP A 46 -11.50 7.47 6.57
CA ASP A 46 -12.87 7.50 6.02
C ASP A 46 -13.13 6.39 4.98
N GLY A 47 -12.13 5.55 4.72
CA GLY A 47 -12.18 4.49 3.72
C GLY A 47 -11.88 4.97 2.30
N GLU A 48 -11.51 6.24 2.12
CA GLU A 48 -10.99 6.76 0.85
C GLU A 48 -9.47 6.64 0.78
N LEU A 49 -8.97 6.32 -0.42
CA LEU A 49 -7.54 6.23 -0.68
C LEU A 49 -6.92 7.62 -0.48
N ASN A 50 -5.89 7.69 0.38
CA ASN A 50 -5.09 8.90 0.51
C ASN A 50 -4.23 9.11 -0.76
N PRO A 51 -3.70 10.32 -0.94
CA PRO A 51 -2.72 10.58 -1.99
C PRO A 51 -1.52 9.64 -1.88
N PHE A 52 -1.13 9.06 -3.00
CA PHE A 52 0.08 8.24 -3.08
C PHE A 52 1.31 9.14 -3.02
N LYS A 53 2.32 8.74 -2.25
CA LYS A 53 3.58 9.46 -2.13
C LYS A 53 4.53 9.08 -3.27
N SER A 54 5.41 10.00 -3.65
CA SER A 54 6.45 9.82 -4.69
C SER A 54 7.53 8.79 -4.36
N GLY A 55 7.49 8.16 -3.18
CA GLY A 55 8.46 7.14 -2.79
C GLY A 55 8.49 5.93 -3.74
N ILE A 56 7.37 5.60 -4.39
CA ILE A 56 7.34 4.54 -5.41
C ILE A 56 8.17 4.90 -6.65
N GLU A 57 8.14 6.17 -7.07
CA GLU A 57 8.92 6.66 -8.22
C GLU A 57 10.42 6.60 -7.89
N GLU A 58 10.80 6.97 -6.66
CA GLU A 58 12.18 6.86 -6.17
C GLU A 58 12.66 5.39 -6.12
N ILE A 59 11.81 4.45 -5.71
CA ILE A 59 12.13 3.00 -5.74
C ILE A 59 12.38 2.55 -7.18
N ILE A 60 11.47 2.87 -8.11
CA ILE A 60 11.56 2.40 -9.50
C ILE A 60 12.70 3.04 -10.26
N GLN A 61 13.04 4.30 -9.96
CA GLN A 61 14.22 4.96 -10.51
C GLN A 61 15.52 4.26 -10.10
N ARG A 62 15.61 3.75 -8.86
CA ARG A 62 16.77 3.00 -8.36
C ARG A 62 16.76 1.54 -8.81
N SER A 63 15.58 0.94 -8.92
CA SER A 63 15.37 -0.48 -9.19
C SER A 63 14.25 -0.63 -10.22
N PRO A 64 14.57 -0.62 -11.53
CA PRO A 64 13.57 -0.64 -12.59
C PRO A 64 12.92 -2.02 -12.71
N VAL A 65 11.92 -2.26 -11.88
CA VAL A 65 11.13 -3.50 -11.82
C VAL A 65 9.67 -3.24 -12.18
N PRO A 66 8.92 -4.24 -12.68
CA PRO A 66 7.49 -4.08 -12.90
C PRO A 66 6.72 -3.89 -11.59
N VAL A 67 5.70 -3.04 -11.60
CA VAL A 67 4.81 -2.77 -10.46
C VAL A 67 3.46 -3.42 -10.69
N ILE A 68 2.90 -4.07 -9.67
CA ILE A 68 1.56 -4.68 -9.74
C ILE A 68 0.61 -3.89 -8.83
N PRO A 69 -0.23 -2.99 -9.39
CA PRO A 69 -1.27 -2.31 -8.64
C PRO A 69 -2.28 -3.29 -8.05
N MET A 70 -2.64 -3.07 -6.79
CA MET A 70 -3.60 -3.91 -6.07
C MET A 70 -4.56 -3.06 -5.26
N ALA A 71 -5.83 -3.44 -5.23
CA ALA A 71 -6.87 -2.82 -4.42
C ALA A 71 -7.53 -3.84 -3.49
N LEU A 72 -7.69 -3.44 -2.24
CA LEU A 72 -8.50 -4.16 -1.25
C LEU A 72 -9.93 -3.58 -1.26
N ARG A 73 -10.92 -4.46 -1.40
CA ARG A 73 -12.35 -4.12 -1.40
C ARG A 73 -13.06 -4.76 -0.20
N GLY A 74 -14.11 -4.12 0.29
CA GLY A 74 -14.94 -4.65 1.38
C GLY A 74 -14.29 -4.49 2.76
N MET A 75 -13.34 -3.55 2.90
CA MET A 75 -12.69 -3.27 4.18
C MET A 75 -13.56 -2.37 5.06
N TRP A 76 -14.46 -1.58 4.48
CA TRP A 76 -15.35 -0.67 5.19
C TRP A 76 -16.53 -1.42 5.85
N GLY A 77 -16.51 -1.51 7.18
CA GLY A 77 -17.44 -2.32 7.98
C GLY A 77 -16.85 -3.64 8.52
N SER A 78 -15.58 -3.91 8.21
CA SER A 78 -14.73 -4.91 8.86
C SER A 78 -14.12 -4.37 10.17
N PHE A 79 -13.50 -5.23 10.99
CA PHE A 79 -12.84 -4.91 12.26
C PHE A 79 -11.75 -3.81 12.15
N PHE A 80 -11.28 -3.52 10.93
CA PHE A 80 -10.29 -2.47 10.63
C PHE A 80 -10.89 -1.09 10.32
N SER A 81 -12.22 -0.94 10.32
CA SER A 81 -12.90 0.34 10.06
C SER A 81 -13.33 1.03 11.38
N ARG A 82 -12.99 2.32 11.52
CA ARG A 82 -13.41 3.20 12.63
C ARG A 82 -14.81 3.80 12.47
N ARG A 83 -15.64 3.29 11.56
CA ARG A 83 -16.98 3.85 11.24
C ARG A 83 -17.92 3.98 12.47
N TYR A 84 -17.63 3.31 13.58
CA TYR A 84 -18.51 3.29 14.77
C TYR A 84 -17.82 3.73 16.09
N GLY A 85 -16.72 4.50 16.04
CA GLY A 85 -16.06 5.04 17.22
C GLY A 85 -14.79 4.27 17.64
N ALA A 86 -14.37 4.44 18.91
CA ALA A 86 -13.19 3.77 19.46
C ALA A 86 -13.29 2.25 19.27
N ALA A 87 -12.18 1.63 18.84
CA ALA A 87 -12.10 0.19 18.65
C ALA A 87 -12.59 -0.53 19.92
N MET A 88 -13.32 -1.66 19.75
CA MET A 88 -13.60 -2.66 20.78
C MET A 88 -14.80 -2.47 21.74
N GLN A 89 -15.82 -1.65 21.42
CA GLN A 89 -16.94 -1.43 22.36
C GLN A 89 -18.25 -2.20 22.10
N ARG A 90 -18.49 -2.85 20.95
CA ARG A 90 -19.71 -3.65 20.73
C ARG A 90 -19.53 -4.88 19.85
N LEU A 91 -20.32 -5.92 20.16
CA LEU A 91 -20.37 -7.21 19.45
C LEU A 91 -20.59 -7.02 17.94
N PRO A 92 -19.84 -7.77 17.09
CA PRO A 92 -19.89 -7.63 15.65
C PRO A 92 -21.25 -8.10 15.10
N ARG A 93 -22.01 -7.19 14.48
CA ARG A 93 -23.29 -7.51 13.80
C ARG A 93 -23.11 -8.16 12.43
N ARG A 94 -21.90 -8.26 11.90
CA ARG A 94 -21.60 -8.85 10.58
C ARG A 94 -20.38 -9.77 10.71
N PHE A 95 -20.62 -11.06 10.87
CA PHE A 95 -19.59 -12.06 11.18
C PHE A 95 -18.60 -12.36 10.03
N TRP A 96 -18.85 -11.90 8.80
CA TRP A 96 -18.02 -12.22 7.63
C TRP A 96 -17.96 -11.02 6.67
N SER A 97 -17.02 -10.08 6.88
CA SER A 97 -16.63 -9.15 5.84
C SER A 97 -15.87 -9.93 4.75
N ARG A 98 -16.48 -10.07 3.57
CA ARG A 98 -15.78 -10.61 2.40
C ARG A 98 -14.75 -9.58 1.94
N ILE A 99 -13.48 -9.83 2.27
CA ILE A 99 -12.35 -9.04 1.77
C ILE A 99 -12.00 -9.58 0.39
N THR A 100 -11.97 -8.71 -0.61
CA THR A 100 -11.55 -9.07 -1.98
C THR A 100 -10.28 -8.30 -2.31
N LEU A 101 -9.25 -9.01 -2.77
CA LEU A 101 -8.04 -8.41 -3.32
C LEU A 101 -8.11 -8.50 -4.84
N VAL A 102 -7.99 -7.37 -5.52
CA VAL A 102 -7.96 -7.30 -6.99
C VAL A 102 -6.62 -6.73 -7.40
N ALA A 103 -5.90 -7.46 -8.26
CA ALA A 103 -4.63 -7.04 -8.84
C ALA A 103 -4.83 -6.75 -10.34
N SER A 104 -4.13 -5.75 -10.88
CA SER A 104 -4.06 -5.53 -12.33
C SER A 104 -2.89 -6.26 -12.97
N ALA A 105 -2.81 -6.16 -14.30
CA ALA A 105 -1.60 -6.50 -15.03
C ALA A 105 -0.40 -5.66 -14.54
N PRO A 106 0.84 -6.17 -14.68
CA PRO A 106 2.03 -5.41 -14.33
C PRO A 106 2.18 -4.14 -15.17
N VAL A 107 2.55 -3.04 -14.50
CA VAL A 107 2.96 -1.78 -15.09
C VAL A 107 4.48 -1.80 -15.24
N SER A 108 4.97 -1.52 -16.45
CA SER A 108 6.41 -1.45 -16.71
C SER A 108 7.04 -0.25 -16.01
N ALA A 109 8.31 -0.38 -15.60
CA ALA A 109 9.01 0.62 -14.79
C ALA A 109 8.99 2.03 -15.42
N ASP A 110 9.05 2.13 -16.75
CA ASP A 110 9.02 3.38 -17.52
C ASP A 110 7.67 4.12 -17.48
N LYS A 111 6.60 3.43 -17.05
CA LYS A 111 5.22 3.97 -17.00
C LYS A 111 4.72 4.16 -15.58
N VAL A 112 5.60 4.02 -14.59
CA VAL A 112 5.22 4.18 -13.18
C VAL A 112 5.22 5.66 -12.81
N SER A 113 4.05 6.14 -12.42
CA SER A 113 3.90 7.40 -11.68
C SER A 113 2.98 7.18 -10.47
N ALA A 114 3.21 7.91 -9.39
CA ALA A 114 2.39 7.79 -8.18
C ALA A 114 0.91 8.12 -8.47
N GLY A 115 0.67 9.13 -9.30
CA GLY A 115 -0.67 9.57 -9.71
C GLY A 115 -1.42 8.52 -10.54
N ASP A 116 -0.77 7.95 -11.56
CA ASP A 116 -1.41 6.95 -12.43
C ASP A 116 -1.68 5.66 -11.67
N LEU A 117 -0.76 5.23 -10.82
CA LEU A 117 -0.97 4.08 -9.94
C LEU A 117 -2.15 4.30 -9.00
N GLN A 118 -2.29 5.51 -8.43
CA GLN A 118 -3.44 5.84 -7.60
C GLN A 118 -4.76 5.75 -8.38
N GLN A 119 -4.81 6.28 -9.61
CA GLN A 119 -6.00 6.16 -10.46
C GLN A 119 -6.32 4.70 -10.81
N GLN A 120 -5.31 3.90 -11.13
CA GLN A 120 -5.50 2.47 -11.38
C GLN A 120 -6.02 1.73 -10.14
N VAL A 121 -5.47 2.00 -8.96
CA VAL A 121 -5.96 1.38 -7.70
C VAL A 121 -7.37 1.85 -7.36
N LEU A 122 -7.73 3.12 -7.63
CA LEU A 122 -9.10 3.62 -7.49
C LEU A 122 -10.08 2.87 -8.40
N LEU A 123 -9.72 2.67 -9.67
CA LEU A 123 -10.51 1.90 -10.63
C LEU A 123 -10.64 0.44 -10.21
N LEU A 124 -9.53 -0.17 -9.74
CA LEU A 124 -9.51 -1.52 -9.21
C LEU A 124 -10.32 -1.66 -7.92
N ARG A 125 -10.44 -0.63 -7.08
CA ARG A 125 -11.32 -0.64 -5.92
C ARG A 125 -12.79 -0.56 -6.34
N GLY A 126 -13.09 0.23 -7.36
CA GLY A 126 -14.46 0.49 -7.80
C GLY A 126 -15.29 1.16 -6.71
N SER A 127 -16.58 0.82 -6.64
CA SER A 127 -17.51 1.35 -5.63
C SER A 127 -17.45 0.62 -4.28
N GLU A 128 -16.68 -0.45 -4.16
CA GLU A 128 -16.61 -1.28 -2.96
C GLU A 128 -15.50 -0.78 -2.02
N ARG A 129 -15.90 -0.02 -1.00
CA ARG A 129 -15.03 0.43 0.11
C ARG A 129 -14.77 -0.70 1.11
#